data_AF-A0A1V4JF42-F1
#
_entry.id   AF-A0A1V4JF42-F1
#
_cell.length_a   1.000
_cell.length_b   1.000
_cell.length_c   1.000
_cell.angle_alpha   90.00
_cell.angle_beta   90.00
_cell.angle_gamma   90.00
#
_symmetry.space_group_name_H-M   'P 1'
#
loop_
_entity.id
_entity.type
_entity.pdbx_description
1 polymer ?
#
loop_
_entity_poly.entity_id
_entity_poly.type
_entity_poly.pdbx_seq_one_letter_code
_entity_poly.pdbx_strand_id
1 'polypeptide(L)'
;MPGWDTGQPGLCRAGQAGSGRGPAGASQDARLYEDWKWFRCPTLLEVLEEFPSVGLPASLLLTQLPLLQPRYYSISSAPGPSPGEIHLTVAVVTYHSENGQGPLHYGVCSTWLARLQPGDTVPAFIRGAPSFRLPPDPEVPCVLVGPGTGVAPFRSFWQHRLHQLRTGAAIAATGTYQLLEPELVFGAKQAWRNAARCVGRIQWNKLQVFDARDCANVAEMFSFLCTHIQYATNRGNIRSAITIFPPRTPGRGDFRIWNTQLIRYAGYRQPDGSVLGDPANVDVTELCVQHGWSPGGGRFDVLPLLLQGPDEPPELFPLPPELVLEVPLQHPTLAWFAELGLRWYALPAVSNMLLEIGGLEFPAAPFNGWYMSSEIGTRNLCDSHRYNLLPEVALRMGLDTRTTSSLWKDKAAVEVNVAVLHSYQVAKVTIVDHHAATESFVKHMENELRTRGGCPADWVWIVPPISGSLTPVFHQEMVNYQLCPTFRYQVGTAPHPHSPPQPHS
;
A
#
# COMPACT_ATOMS: atom_id res chain seq x y z
N MET A 1 -35.92 -16.66 34.06
CA MET A 1 -36.28 -15.30 34.52
C MET A 1 -36.56 -14.45 33.30
N PRO A 2 -37.58 -13.57 33.35
CA PRO A 2 -38.38 -13.18 32.20
C PRO A 2 -37.63 -12.34 31.17
N GLY A 3 -38.05 -12.48 29.91
CA GLY A 3 -37.49 -11.82 28.75
C GLY A 3 -37.55 -10.29 28.88
N TRP A 4 -36.42 -9.67 28.55
CA TRP A 4 -36.32 -8.23 28.44
C TRP A 4 -36.96 -7.81 27.13
N ASP A 5 -38.16 -7.27 27.25
CA ASP A 5 -38.92 -6.61 26.20
C ASP A 5 -38.08 -5.44 25.66
N THR A 6 -37.55 -5.60 24.45
CA THR A 6 -36.76 -4.55 23.80
C THR A 6 -37.70 -3.42 23.42
N GLY A 7 -37.63 -2.33 24.18
CA GLY A 7 -38.43 -1.13 24.00
C GLY A 7 -38.58 -0.71 22.54
N GLN A 8 -39.84 -0.49 22.16
CA GLN A 8 -40.27 0.08 20.90
C GLN A 8 -39.45 1.35 20.57
N PRO A 9 -38.95 1.51 19.34
CA PRO A 9 -38.42 2.79 18.91
C PRO A 9 -39.57 3.79 18.81
N GLY A 10 -39.52 4.83 19.66
CA GLY A 10 -40.19 6.12 19.47
C GLY A 10 -41.69 6.04 19.20
N LEU A 11 -42.47 5.92 20.29
CA LEU A 11 -43.93 6.01 20.31
C LEU A 11 -44.49 7.03 19.30
N CYS A 12 -45.33 6.52 18.40
CA CYS A 12 -46.41 7.28 17.80
C CYS A 12 -47.18 7.99 18.92
N ARG A 13 -47.32 9.31 18.85
CA ARG A 13 -48.15 10.05 19.81
C ARG A 13 -49.57 9.47 19.75
N ALA A 14 -50.11 9.13 20.92
CA ALA A 14 -51.48 8.68 21.07
C ALA A 14 -52.45 9.79 20.66
N GLY A 15 -52.97 9.71 19.43
CA GLY A 15 -54.19 10.39 19.01
C GLY A 15 -55.38 9.47 19.24
N GLN A 16 -56.41 9.96 19.93
CA GLN A 16 -57.65 9.21 20.16
C GLN A 16 -58.29 8.82 18.82
N ALA A 17 -58.64 7.55 18.68
CA ALA A 17 -59.31 7.00 17.50
C ALA A 17 -60.70 7.63 17.30
N GLY A 18 -60.82 8.45 16.26
CA GLY A 18 -62.11 8.88 15.70
C GLY A 18 -62.70 7.76 14.83
N SER A 19 -63.96 7.44 15.08
CA SER A 19 -64.73 6.40 14.40
C SER A 19 -64.80 6.55 12.87
N GLY A 20 -64.35 5.53 12.15
CA GLY A 20 -65.05 4.94 11.00
C GLY A 20 -65.55 5.83 9.86
N ARG A 21 -64.75 6.77 9.34
CA ARG A 21 -65.00 7.37 8.03
C ARG A 21 -63.86 7.04 7.07
N GLY A 22 -64.21 6.44 5.93
CA GLY A 22 -63.27 6.07 4.88
C GLY A 22 -62.53 7.26 4.26
N PRO A 23 -61.43 7.03 3.53
CA PRO A 23 -60.39 8.02 3.26
C PRO A 23 -60.74 9.07 2.19
N ALA A 24 -61.97 9.08 1.66
CA ALA A 24 -62.40 10.05 0.65
C ALA A 24 -62.34 11.52 1.12
N GLY A 25 -62.31 11.77 2.44
CA GLY A 25 -62.16 13.11 3.04
C GLY A 25 -60.73 13.53 3.41
N ALA A 26 -59.75 12.61 3.36
CA ALA A 26 -58.39 12.90 3.84
C ALA A 26 -57.61 13.87 2.93
N SER A 27 -58.01 14.02 1.67
CA SER A 27 -57.38 14.94 0.71
C SER A 27 -57.70 16.42 0.99
N GLN A 28 -58.72 16.72 1.80
CA GLN A 28 -59.16 18.09 2.11
C GLN A 28 -58.72 18.56 3.50
N ASP A 29 -58.27 17.65 4.37
CA ASP A 29 -57.82 17.96 5.74
C ASP A 29 -56.43 17.34 5.99
N ALA A 30 -55.41 18.20 6.03
CA ALA A 30 -54.02 17.81 6.24
C ALA A 30 -53.80 17.02 7.54
N ARG A 31 -54.65 17.20 8.57
CA ARG A 31 -54.53 16.46 9.82
C ARG A 31 -54.95 15.01 9.68
N LEU A 32 -56.06 14.76 8.98
CA LEU A 32 -56.55 13.39 8.74
C LEU A 32 -55.56 12.58 7.90
N TYR A 33 -54.92 13.22 6.91
CA TYR A 33 -53.86 12.59 6.14
C TYR A 33 -52.62 12.26 6.99
N GLU A 34 -52.16 13.20 7.83
CA GLU A 34 -51.02 12.93 8.71
C GLU A 34 -51.33 11.81 9.70
N ASP A 35 -52.51 11.82 10.34
CA ASP A 35 -52.92 10.76 11.27
C ASP A 35 -52.98 9.39 10.58
N TRP A 36 -53.56 9.31 9.38
CA TRP A 36 -53.58 8.09 8.57
C TRP A 36 -52.16 7.61 8.22
N LYS A 37 -51.29 8.52 7.76
CA LYS A 37 -49.91 8.21 7.37
C LYS A 37 -49.11 7.65 8.55
N TRP A 38 -49.22 8.27 9.72
CA TRP A 38 -48.48 7.83 10.92
C TRP A 38 -49.04 6.56 11.54
N PHE A 39 -50.35 6.36 11.49
CA PHE A 39 -50.98 5.15 12.03
C PHE A 39 -50.72 3.92 11.14
N ARG A 40 -50.82 4.08 9.82
CA ARG A 40 -50.67 2.98 8.85
C ARG A 40 -49.26 2.76 8.35
N CYS A 41 -48.42 3.80 8.34
CA CYS A 41 -47.07 3.78 7.75
C CYS A 41 -47.02 3.07 6.38
N PRO A 42 -47.94 3.36 5.44
CA PRO A 42 -48.12 2.53 4.26
C PRO A 42 -46.93 2.63 3.31
N THR A 43 -46.59 1.51 2.68
CA THR A 43 -45.68 1.48 1.53
C THR A 43 -46.38 2.07 0.30
N LEU A 44 -45.61 2.54 -0.68
CA LEU A 44 -46.20 3.08 -1.91
C LEU A 44 -47.10 2.06 -2.63
N LEU A 45 -46.76 0.77 -2.57
CA LEU A 45 -47.61 -0.29 -3.12
C LEU A 45 -48.98 -0.34 -2.42
N GLU A 46 -48.98 -0.34 -1.09
CA GLU A 46 -50.21 -0.36 -0.28
C GLU A 46 -51.08 0.88 -0.54
N VAL A 47 -50.46 2.05 -0.75
CA VAL A 47 -51.20 3.27 -1.15
C VAL A 47 -51.89 3.06 -2.50
N LEU A 48 -51.19 2.53 -3.50
CA LEU A 48 -51.76 2.33 -4.84
C LEU A 48 -52.85 1.24 -4.87
N GLU A 49 -52.70 0.21 -4.04
CA GLU A 49 -53.71 -0.84 -3.85
C GLU A 49 -54.96 -0.33 -3.11
N GLU A 50 -54.78 0.51 -2.09
CA GLU A 50 -55.90 1.11 -1.34
C GLU A 50 -56.66 2.16 -2.16
N PHE A 51 -55.98 2.88 -3.06
CA PHE A 51 -56.56 3.92 -3.90
C PHE A 51 -56.46 3.59 -5.40
N PRO A 52 -57.21 2.60 -5.90
CA PRO A 52 -57.13 2.17 -7.30
C PRO A 52 -57.61 3.23 -8.30
N SER A 53 -58.30 4.27 -7.84
CA SER A 53 -58.67 5.44 -8.66
C SER A 53 -57.46 6.28 -9.08
N VAL A 54 -56.31 6.11 -8.41
CA VAL A 54 -55.05 6.78 -8.74
C VAL A 54 -54.43 6.11 -9.96
N GLY A 55 -54.84 6.55 -11.16
CA GLY A 55 -54.29 6.11 -12.44
C GLY A 55 -52.92 6.73 -12.74
N LEU A 56 -51.86 6.24 -12.09
CA LEU A 56 -50.48 6.72 -12.28
C LEU A 56 -49.79 6.04 -13.47
N PRO A 57 -49.32 6.79 -14.49
CA PRO A 57 -48.44 6.24 -15.51
C PRO A 57 -47.13 5.73 -14.90
N ALA A 58 -46.65 4.55 -15.33
CA ALA A 58 -45.40 3.98 -14.83
C ALA A 58 -44.19 4.92 -15.02
N SER A 59 -44.17 5.70 -16.11
CA SER A 59 -43.14 6.71 -16.37
C SER A 59 -43.14 7.84 -15.33
N LEU A 60 -44.32 8.28 -14.90
CA LEU A 60 -44.43 9.29 -13.85
C LEU A 60 -43.95 8.71 -12.52
N LEU A 61 -44.40 7.49 -12.16
CA LEU A 61 -43.94 6.82 -10.95
C LEU A 61 -42.41 6.72 -10.89
N LEU A 62 -41.76 6.24 -11.95
CA LEU A 62 -40.31 6.08 -12.02
C LEU A 62 -39.54 7.40 -11.92
N THR A 63 -40.11 8.50 -12.42
CA THR A 63 -39.46 9.83 -12.32
C THR A 63 -39.67 10.51 -10.96
N GLN A 64 -40.68 10.10 -10.19
CA GLN A 64 -40.96 10.64 -8.86
C GLN A 64 -40.34 9.83 -7.71
N LEU A 65 -39.87 8.60 -7.95
CA LEU A 65 -39.24 7.79 -6.91
C LEU A 65 -37.89 8.39 -6.50
N PRO A 66 -37.63 8.60 -5.19
CA PRO A 66 -36.35 9.10 -4.73
C PRO A 66 -35.26 8.04 -4.92
N LEU A 67 -34.03 8.51 -5.18
CA LEU A 67 -32.85 7.64 -5.15
C LEU A 67 -32.69 7.02 -3.75
N LEU A 68 -32.40 5.72 -3.72
CA LEU A 68 -32.20 4.99 -2.49
C LEU A 68 -31.03 5.60 -1.71
N GLN A 69 -31.31 6.10 -0.52
CA GLN A 69 -30.30 6.69 0.34
C GLN A 69 -29.50 5.61 1.07
N PRO A 70 -28.17 5.79 1.25
CA PRO A 70 -27.36 4.84 2.01
C PRO A 70 -27.79 4.81 3.48
N ARG A 71 -27.84 3.61 4.07
CA ARG A 71 -28.10 3.43 5.49
C ARG A 71 -26.78 3.37 6.26
N TYR A 72 -26.62 4.24 7.25
CA TYR A 72 -25.44 4.24 8.12
C TYR A 72 -25.61 3.23 9.26
N TYR A 73 -24.57 2.41 9.45
CA TYR A 73 -24.39 1.51 10.59
C TYR A 73 -23.04 1.82 11.26
N SER A 74 -22.99 1.66 12.58
CA SER A 74 -21.73 1.78 13.31
C SER A 74 -20.87 0.53 13.10
N ILE A 75 -19.57 0.74 12.84
CA ILE A 75 -18.60 -0.34 12.77
C ILE A 75 -18.41 -0.94 14.17
N SER A 76 -18.50 -2.27 14.23
CA SER A 76 -18.43 -3.06 15.46
C SER A 76 -17.12 -3.84 15.61
N SER A 77 -16.18 -3.70 14.67
CA SER A 77 -14.81 -4.21 14.76
C SER A 77 -13.81 -3.13 15.13
N ALA A 78 -12.73 -3.51 15.80
CA ALA A 78 -11.53 -2.68 15.93
C ALA A 78 -10.42 -3.16 14.98
N PRO A 79 -9.62 -2.24 14.43
CA PRO A 79 -8.60 -2.58 13.43
C PRO A 79 -7.45 -3.44 13.98
N GLY A 80 -7.12 -3.37 15.28
CA GLY A 80 -6.09 -4.22 15.88
C GLY A 80 -6.47 -5.71 15.88
N PRO A 81 -7.58 -6.11 16.52
CA PRO A 81 -7.99 -7.52 16.57
C PRO A 81 -8.73 -8.05 15.34
N SER A 82 -9.22 -7.19 14.43
CA SER A 82 -9.89 -7.60 13.18
C SER A 82 -9.39 -6.79 11.98
N PRO A 83 -8.09 -6.87 11.67
CA PRO A 83 -7.48 -6.11 10.59
C PRO A 83 -7.99 -6.59 9.22
N GLY A 84 -8.37 -5.66 8.35
CA GLY A 84 -8.95 -5.97 7.03
C GLY A 84 -10.45 -6.33 7.05
N GLU A 85 -11.06 -6.40 8.23
CA GLU A 85 -12.47 -6.81 8.39
C GLU A 85 -13.33 -5.68 8.96
N ILE A 86 -14.54 -5.54 8.41
CA ILE A 86 -15.57 -4.64 8.94
C ILE A 86 -16.71 -5.51 9.47
N HIS A 87 -16.90 -5.46 10.79
CA HIS A 87 -18.03 -6.10 11.43
C HIS A 87 -19.17 -5.10 11.60
N LEU A 88 -20.39 -5.51 11.30
CA LEU A 88 -21.61 -4.75 11.61
C LEU A 88 -22.44 -5.50 12.66
N THR A 89 -23.08 -4.76 13.55
CA THR A 89 -24.11 -5.30 14.46
C THR A 89 -25.43 -4.64 14.10
N VAL A 90 -26.29 -5.39 13.41
CA VAL A 90 -27.50 -4.87 12.79
C VAL A 90 -28.72 -5.59 13.36
N ALA A 91 -29.69 -4.82 13.86
CA ALA A 91 -31.02 -5.36 14.14
C ALA A 91 -31.77 -5.51 12.82
N VAL A 92 -32.27 -6.71 12.57
CA VAL A 92 -33.16 -6.97 11.45
C VAL A 92 -34.50 -6.31 11.77
N VAL A 93 -34.89 -5.33 10.96
CA VAL A 93 -36.09 -4.54 11.22
C VAL A 93 -37.25 -5.23 10.52
N THR A 94 -38.17 -5.76 11.32
CA THR A 94 -39.46 -6.28 10.88
C THR A 94 -40.51 -5.82 11.87
N TYR A 95 -41.59 -5.22 11.38
CA TYR A 95 -42.66 -4.71 12.24
C TYR A 95 -44.00 -4.79 11.53
N HIS A 96 -45.07 -4.97 12.31
CA HIS A 96 -46.43 -4.83 11.82
C HIS A 96 -46.88 -3.38 11.99
N SER A 97 -47.57 -2.82 10.98
CA SER A 97 -48.23 -1.52 11.12
C SER A 97 -49.49 -1.60 11.97
N GLU A 98 -50.23 -0.48 12.14
CA GLU A 98 -51.51 -0.43 12.86
C GLU A 98 -51.46 -1.06 14.28
N ASN A 99 -50.44 -0.70 15.06
CA ASN A 99 -50.22 -1.24 16.41
C ASN A 99 -50.16 -2.77 16.47
N GLY A 100 -49.61 -3.41 15.43
CA GLY A 100 -49.40 -4.86 15.40
C GLY A 100 -50.48 -5.67 14.68
N GLN A 101 -51.54 -5.02 14.18
CA GLN A 101 -52.64 -5.67 13.47
C GLN A 101 -52.55 -5.54 11.94
N GLY A 102 -51.70 -4.62 11.45
CA GLY A 102 -51.52 -4.35 10.03
C GLY A 102 -50.54 -5.31 9.34
N PRO A 103 -50.29 -5.10 8.04
CA PRO A 103 -49.31 -5.88 7.27
C PRO A 103 -47.90 -5.84 7.87
N LEU A 104 -47.14 -6.91 7.60
CA LEU A 104 -45.74 -7.03 8.01
C LEU A 104 -44.84 -6.24 7.06
N HIS A 105 -44.12 -5.26 7.60
CA HIS A 105 -43.17 -4.42 6.90
C HIS A 105 -41.74 -4.78 7.23
N TYR A 106 -40.85 -4.54 6.25
CA TYR A 106 -39.45 -4.93 6.29
C TYR A 106 -38.54 -3.71 6.17
N GLY A 107 -37.49 -3.64 7.00
CA GLY A 107 -36.43 -2.68 6.83
C GLY A 107 -35.58 -3.02 5.60
N VAL A 108 -35.47 -2.08 4.65
CA VAL A 108 -34.80 -2.29 3.35
C VAL A 108 -33.39 -2.86 3.52
N CYS A 109 -32.49 -2.12 4.18
CA CYS A 109 -31.07 -2.52 4.25
C CYS A 109 -30.83 -3.67 5.24
N SER A 110 -31.51 -3.69 6.40
CA SER A 110 -31.25 -4.71 7.42
C SER A 110 -31.75 -6.10 7.03
N THR A 111 -32.88 -6.19 6.33
CA THR A 111 -33.38 -7.47 5.81
C THR A 111 -32.63 -7.93 4.57
N TRP A 112 -32.14 -7.01 3.74
CA TRP A 112 -31.22 -7.33 2.65
C TRP A 112 -29.91 -7.91 3.18
N LEU A 113 -29.26 -7.25 4.15
CA LEU A 113 -28.05 -7.76 4.80
C LEU A 113 -28.26 -9.15 5.43
N ALA A 114 -29.43 -9.39 6.04
CA ALA A 114 -29.76 -10.67 6.66
C ALA A 114 -29.93 -11.83 5.66
N ARG A 115 -30.11 -11.53 4.37
CA ARG A 115 -30.27 -12.53 3.29
C ARG A 115 -28.96 -12.85 2.57
N LEU A 116 -27.90 -12.07 2.81
CA LEU A 116 -26.61 -12.26 2.15
C LEU A 116 -25.94 -13.57 2.59
N GLN A 117 -25.18 -14.15 1.67
CA GLN A 117 -24.36 -15.33 1.89
C GLN A 117 -22.87 -15.00 1.79
N PRO A 118 -21.97 -15.80 2.40
CA PRO A 118 -20.54 -15.64 2.21
C PRO A 118 -20.18 -15.66 0.71
N GLY A 119 -19.44 -14.64 0.27
CA GLY A 119 -19.08 -14.44 -1.14
C GLY A 119 -19.89 -13.35 -1.85
N ASP A 120 -21.04 -12.94 -1.29
CA ASP A 120 -21.82 -11.84 -1.85
C ASP A 120 -21.08 -10.49 -1.74
N THR A 121 -21.25 -9.65 -2.76
CA THR A 121 -20.63 -8.32 -2.81
C THR A 121 -21.56 -7.27 -2.19
N VAL A 122 -21.03 -6.48 -1.26
CA VAL A 122 -21.78 -5.43 -0.55
C VAL A 122 -21.27 -4.04 -0.98
N PRO A 123 -22.08 -3.22 -1.68
CA PRO A 123 -21.72 -1.83 -1.94
C PRO A 123 -21.77 -1.02 -0.64
N ALA A 124 -20.60 -0.54 -0.19
CA ALA A 124 -20.47 0.23 1.04
C ALA A 124 -19.37 1.30 0.94
N PHE A 125 -19.46 2.32 1.79
CA PHE A 125 -18.41 3.32 1.99
C PHE A 125 -18.29 3.64 3.48
N ILE A 126 -17.10 4.08 3.90
CA ILE A 126 -16.83 4.43 5.29
C ILE A 126 -17.03 5.93 5.47
N ARG A 127 -17.80 6.30 6.49
CA ARG A 127 -17.95 7.68 6.95
C ARG A 127 -17.26 7.83 8.30
N GLY A 128 -16.27 8.73 8.39
CA GLY A 128 -15.56 9.00 9.63
C GLY A 128 -16.44 9.68 10.69
N ALA A 129 -16.24 9.33 11.96
CA ALA A 129 -16.89 9.95 13.12
C ALA A 129 -15.80 10.55 14.05
N PRO A 130 -15.29 11.77 13.78
CA PRO A 130 -14.13 12.31 14.49
C PRO A 130 -14.37 12.55 15.98
N SER A 131 -15.61 12.88 16.36
CA SER A 131 -16.02 13.19 17.74
C SER A 131 -16.39 11.97 18.59
N PHE A 132 -16.46 10.78 18.01
CA PHE A 132 -16.90 9.56 18.72
C PHE A 132 -15.76 8.55 18.81
N ARG A 133 -14.85 8.79 19.76
CA ARG A 133 -13.64 7.99 19.99
C ARG A 133 -13.45 7.74 21.48
N LEU A 134 -12.70 6.70 21.81
CA LEU A 134 -12.17 6.53 23.16
C LEU A 134 -11.20 7.68 23.50
N PRO A 135 -11.11 8.07 24.79
CA PRO A 135 -10.05 8.96 25.26
C PRO A 135 -8.67 8.41 24.87
N PRO A 136 -7.73 9.29 24.45
CA PRO A 136 -6.37 8.88 24.09
C PRO A 136 -5.65 8.15 25.23
N ASP A 137 -5.85 8.63 26.46
CA ASP A 137 -5.36 8.00 27.67
C ASP A 137 -6.21 6.75 28.02
N PRO A 138 -5.60 5.55 28.06
CA PRO A 138 -6.30 4.33 28.43
C PRO A 138 -6.75 4.28 29.89
N GLU A 139 -6.15 5.05 30.79
CA GLU A 139 -6.46 5.06 32.22
C GLU A 139 -7.76 5.82 32.54
N VAL A 140 -8.27 6.61 31.59
CA VAL A 140 -9.52 7.36 31.78
C VAL A 140 -10.71 6.38 31.82
N PRO A 141 -11.44 6.30 32.95
CA PRO A 141 -12.57 5.40 33.07
C PRO A 141 -13.68 5.79 32.08
N CYS A 142 -14.18 4.82 31.33
CA CYS A 142 -15.22 5.02 30.32
C CYS A 142 -16.49 4.25 30.71
N VAL A 143 -17.63 4.93 30.79
CA VAL A 143 -18.95 4.30 30.91
C VAL A 143 -19.61 4.30 29.54
N LEU A 144 -19.84 3.10 28.98
CA LEU A 144 -20.43 2.93 27.65
C LEU A 144 -21.90 2.51 27.78
N VAL A 145 -22.83 3.37 27.33
CA VAL A 145 -24.28 3.12 27.41
C VAL A 145 -24.84 2.92 26.00
N GLY A 146 -25.13 1.66 25.65
CA GLY A 146 -25.60 1.28 24.32
C GLY A 146 -27.00 0.69 24.32
N PRO A 147 -28.06 1.47 24.08
CA PRO A 147 -29.41 0.92 23.93
C PRO A 147 -29.55 0.17 22.59
N GLY A 148 -30.05 -1.06 22.62
CA GLY A 148 -30.27 -1.89 21.42
C GLY A 148 -28.98 -2.11 20.61
N THR A 149 -29.02 -1.84 19.31
CA THR A 149 -27.84 -1.94 18.43
C THR A 149 -26.80 -0.86 18.67
N GLY A 150 -27.05 0.10 19.58
CA GLY A 150 -26.07 1.08 20.05
C GLY A 150 -24.84 0.46 20.71
N VAL A 151 -24.85 -0.84 21.01
CA VAL A 151 -23.67 -1.61 21.46
C VAL A 151 -22.60 -1.79 20.36
N ALA A 152 -22.95 -1.63 19.08
CA ALA A 152 -22.07 -1.88 17.94
C ALA A 152 -20.68 -1.20 18.08
N PRO A 153 -20.57 0.12 18.23
CA PRO A 153 -19.26 0.75 18.38
C PRO A 153 -18.61 0.50 19.75
N PHE A 154 -19.37 0.08 20.76
CA PHE A 154 -18.78 -0.28 22.06
C PHE A 154 -18.10 -1.65 22.02
N ARG A 155 -18.58 -2.56 21.16
CA ARG A 155 -17.85 -3.79 20.83
C ARG A 155 -16.47 -3.47 20.23
N SER A 156 -16.38 -2.51 19.30
CA SER A 156 -15.08 -2.12 18.74
C SER A 156 -14.20 -1.43 19.79
N PHE A 157 -14.75 -0.55 20.63
CA PHE A 157 -13.99 0.04 21.74
C PHE A 157 -13.46 -1.01 22.72
N TRP A 158 -14.29 -1.99 23.11
CA TRP A 158 -13.86 -3.11 23.96
C TRP A 158 -12.74 -3.92 23.33
N GLN A 159 -12.91 -4.30 22.07
CA GLN A 159 -11.90 -5.03 21.30
C GLN A 159 -10.57 -4.25 21.23
N HIS A 160 -10.63 -2.94 21.00
CA HIS A 160 -9.47 -2.08 20.99
C HIS A 160 -8.77 -2.03 22.35
N ARG A 161 -9.51 -1.83 23.45
CA ARG A 161 -8.96 -1.82 24.82
C ARG A 161 -8.35 -3.16 25.21
N LEU A 162 -9.02 -4.28 24.89
CA LEU A 162 -8.48 -5.61 25.16
C LEU A 162 -7.17 -5.87 24.42
N HIS A 163 -7.09 -5.44 23.15
CA HIS A 163 -5.85 -5.51 22.39
C HIS A 163 -4.74 -4.66 23.02
N GLN A 164 -5.02 -3.40 23.40
CA GLN A 164 -4.06 -2.54 24.10
C GLN A 164 -3.55 -3.17 25.40
N LEU A 165 -4.44 -3.74 26.22
CA LEU A 165 -4.07 -4.40 27.48
C LEU A 165 -3.16 -5.61 27.23
N ARG A 166 -3.45 -6.43 26.22
CA ARG A 166 -2.60 -7.58 25.85
C ARG A 166 -1.22 -7.13 25.39
N THR A 167 -1.15 -6.11 24.55
CA THR A 167 0.11 -5.53 24.08
C THR A 167 0.91 -4.94 25.24
N GLY A 168 0.27 -4.16 26.13
CA GLY A 168 0.90 -3.61 27.32
C GLY A 168 1.42 -4.68 28.28
N ALA A 169 0.64 -5.74 28.51
CA ALA A 169 1.07 -6.87 29.33
C ALA A 169 2.26 -7.63 28.73
N ALA A 170 2.27 -7.84 27.41
CA ALA A 170 3.41 -8.46 26.72
C ALA A 170 4.68 -7.60 26.83
N ILE A 171 4.56 -6.28 26.63
CA ILE A 171 5.67 -5.33 26.79
C ILE A 171 6.18 -5.32 28.22
N ALA A 172 5.29 -5.27 29.22
CA ALA A 172 5.69 -5.29 30.62
C ALA A 172 6.42 -6.60 31.01
N ALA A 173 5.99 -7.74 30.45
CA ALA A 173 6.57 -9.04 30.76
C ALA A 173 7.87 -9.34 30.00
N THR A 174 8.01 -8.88 28.75
CA THR A 174 9.09 -9.31 27.84
C THR A 174 9.94 -8.16 27.29
N GLY A 175 9.56 -6.91 27.54
CA GLY A 175 10.17 -5.72 26.95
C GLY A 175 9.74 -5.43 25.51
N THR A 176 8.90 -6.27 24.89
CA THR A 176 8.46 -6.15 23.50
C THR A 176 7.06 -6.74 23.28
N TYR A 177 6.56 -6.73 22.04
CA TYR A 177 5.31 -7.38 21.64
C TYR A 177 5.43 -7.95 20.22
N GLN A 178 4.44 -8.74 19.80
CA GLN A 178 4.37 -9.32 18.46
C GLN A 178 3.17 -8.75 17.70
N LEU A 179 3.39 -8.36 16.44
CA LEU A 179 2.31 -7.99 15.53
C LEU A 179 1.52 -9.23 15.10
N LEU A 180 0.22 -9.07 14.89
CA LEU A 180 -0.56 -10.03 14.13
C LEU A 180 -0.17 -9.94 12.64
N GLU A 181 -0.31 -11.04 11.90
CA GLU A 181 -0.02 -11.06 10.45
C GLU A 181 -0.68 -9.89 9.70
N PRO A 182 -1.97 -9.56 9.91
CA PRO A 182 -2.56 -8.51 9.08
C PRO A 182 -2.23 -7.10 9.61
N GLU A 183 -1.74 -6.95 10.85
CA GLU A 183 -1.09 -5.72 11.32
C GLU A 183 0.28 -5.52 10.64
N LEU A 184 1.05 -6.61 10.46
CA LEU A 184 2.29 -6.60 9.69
C LEU A 184 2.04 -6.20 8.23
N VAL A 185 1.02 -6.80 7.60
CA VAL A 185 0.62 -6.48 6.22
C VAL A 185 0.21 -5.01 6.09
N PHE A 186 -0.63 -4.53 7.00
CA PHE A 186 -1.04 -3.13 7.03
C PHE A 186 0.17 -2.21 7.23
N GLY A 187 1.04 -2.54 8.19
CA GLY A 187 2.22 -1.77 8.54
C GLY A 187 3.19 -1.63 7.37
N ALA A 188 3.50 -2.72 6.68
CA ALA A 188 4.37 -2.71 5.49
C ALA A 188 3.80 -1.86 4.35
N LYS A 189 2.49 -1.98 4.08
CA LYS A 189 1.79 -1.15 3.07
C LYS A 189 1.79 0.33 3.45
N GLN A 190 1.58 0.67 4.72
CA GLN A 190 1.67 2.06 5.19
C GLN A 190 3.10 2.60 5.12
N ALA A 191 4.11 1.79 5.45
CA ALA A 191 5.51 2.20 5.33
C ALA A 191 5.85 2.60 3.89
N TRP A 192 5.38 1.83 2.90
CA TRP A 192 5.53 2.22 1.49
C TRP A 192 4.75 3.49 1.15
N ARG A 193 3.49 3.59 1.60
CA ARG A 193 2.65 4.80 1.42
C ARG A 193 3.29 6.06 2.03
N ASN A 194 4.11 5.90 3.05
CA ASN A 194 4.81 6.98 3.76
C ASN A 194 6.23 7.25 3.22
N ALA A 195 6.74 6.42 2.30
CA ALA A 195 8.12 6.50 1.81
C ALA A 195 8.33 7.72 0.89
N ALA A 196 8.70 8.87 1.48
CA ALA A 196 8.75 10.18 0.83
C ALA A 196 9.55 10.23 -0.49
N ARG A 197 10.53 9.34 -0.67
CA ARG A 197 11.41 9.26 -1.85
C ARG A 197 10.91 8.33 -2.97
N CYS A 198 9.76 7.68 -2.81
CA CYS A 198 9.23 6.74 -3.79
C CYS A 198 8.18 7.39 -4.71
N VAL A 199 8.42 7.42 -6.02
CA VAL A 199 7.45 7.92 -7.02
C VAL A 199 6.31 6.91 -7.31
N GLY A 200 6.56 5.61 -7.13
CA GLY A 200 5.61 4.53 -7.46
C GLY A 200 4.46 4.31 -6.45
N ARG A 201 4.19 5.25 -5.54
CA ARG A 201 3.30 5.04 -4.39
C ARG A 201 1.82 4.88 -4.72
N ILE A 202 1.36 5.12 -5.95
CA ILE A 202 -0.05 4.83 -6.31
C ILE A 202 -0.40 3.34 -6.10
N GLN A 203 0.61 2.46 -6.13
CA GLN A 203 0.46 1.01 -6.03
C GLN A 203 0.56 0.50 -4.59
N TRP A 204 0.66 1.38 -3.59
CA TRP A 204 0.97 1.05 -2.19
C TRP A 204 0.10 -0.08 -1.59
N ASN A 205 -1.15 -0.20 -2.03
CA ASN A 205 -2.10 -1.19 -1.54
C ASN A 205 -1.95 -2.59 -2.18
N LYS A 206 -1.16 -2.73 -3.25
CA LYS A 206 -0.96 -3.99 -4.01
C LYS A 206 0.31 -4.77 -3.61
N LEU A 207 0.95 -4.41 -2.51
CA LEU A 207 2.14 -5.10 -2.01
C LEU A 207 1.80 -6.51 -1.51
N GLN A 208 2.48 -7.53 -2.03
CA GLN A 208 2.51 -8.87 -1.42
C GLN A 208 3.46 -8.86 -0.22
N VAL A 209 3.06 -9.47 0.89
CA VAL A 209 3.89 -9.59 2.09
C VAL A 209 4.17 -11.06 2.34
N PHE A 210 5.44 -11.42 2.46
CA PHE A 210 5.89 -12.71 2.95
C PHE A 210 6.31 -12.56 4.41
N ASP A 211 5.55 -13.18 5.30
CA ASP A 211 5.87 -13.23 6.72
C ASP A 211 6.94 -14.31 6.95
N ALA A 212 8.18 -13.87 7.22
CA ALA A 212 9.32 -14.72 7.51
C ALA A 212 9.84 -14.46 8.93
N ARG A 213 8.97 -14.00 9.85
CA ARG A 213 9.34 -13.69 11.24
C ARG A 213 9.72 -14.91 12.07
N ASP A 214 9.39 -16.11 11.60
CA ASP A 214 9.78 -17.38 12.20
C ASP A 214 11.08 -17.96 11.61
N CYS A 215 11.76 -17.22 10.70
CA CYS A 215 13.03 -17.64 10.10
C CYS A 215 14.09 -17.90 11.19
N ALA A 216 14.66 -19.09 11.19
CA ALA A 216 15.55 -19.54 12.26
C ALA A 216 17.04 -19.27 11.97
N ASN A 217 17.46 -19.32 10.70
CA ASN A 217 18.87 -19.25 10.29
C ASN A 217 19.04 -18.65 8.89
N VAL A 218 20.29 -18.39 8.47
CA VAL A 218 20.60 -17.75 7.18
C VAL A 218 20.29 -18.62 5.95
N ALA A 219 20.27 -19.96 6.07
CA ALA A 219 19.90 -20.84 4.97
C ALA A 219 18.39 -20.78 4.67
N GLU A 220 17.57 -20.71 5.72
CA GLU A 220 16.14 -20.40 5.59
C GLU A 220 15.93 -19.00 5.03
N MET A 221 16.68 -18.01 5.53
CA MET A 221 16.65 -16.64 5.03
C MET A 221 16.89 -16.61 3.52
N PHE A 222 17.94 -17.28 3.03
CA PHE A 222 18.24 -17.41 1.61
C PHE A 222 17.10 -18.05 0.81
N SER A 223 16.45 -19.09 1.37
CA SER A 223 15.32 -19.77 0.72
C SER A 223 14.10 -18.84 0.57
N PHE A 224 13.82 -18.02 1.59
CA PHE A 224 12.79 -16.98 1.52
C PHE A 224 13.13 -15.91 0.48
N LEU A 225 14.40 -15.51 0.37
CA LEU A 225 14.85 -14.54 -0.65
C LEU A 225 14.74 -15.10 -2.08
N CYS A 226 15.07 -16.38 -2.29
CA CYS A 226 14.86 -17.05 -3.57
C CYS A 226 13.37 -17.08 -3.95
N THR A 227 12.50 -17.41 -2.98
CA THR A 227 11.05 -17.39 -3.17
C THR A 227 10.54 -15.99 -3.51
N HIS A 228 11.05 -14.96 -2.83
CA HIS A 228 10.75 -13.56 -3.13
C HIS A 228 11.13 -13.21 -4.56
N ILE A 229 12.36 -13.50 -4.99
CA ILE A 229 12.85 -13.18 -6.34
C ILE A 229 12.02 -13.92 -7.38
N GLN A 230 11.75 -15.22 -7.20
CA GLN A 230 10.92 -15.99 -8.12
C GLN A 230 9.51 -15.41 -8.25
N TYR A 231 8.87 -15.10 -7.11
CA TYR A 231 7.54 -14.50 -7.09
C TYR A 231 7.54 -13.12 -7.76
N ALA A 232 8.47 -12.25 -7.39
CA ALA A 232 8.50 -10.87 -7.85
C ALA A 232 8.85 -10.77 -9.33
N THR A 233 9.79 -11.59 -9.82
CA THR A 233 10.21 -11.59 -11.23
C THR A 233 9.11 -12.08 -12.16
N ASN A 234 8.35 -13.12 -11.79
CA ASN A 234 7.14 -13.57 -12.52
C ASN A 234 7.28 -13.59 -14.06
N ARG A 235 8.39 -14.15 -14.56
CA ARG A 235 8.71 -14.24 -16.01
C ARG A 235 8.65 -12.89 -16.74
N GLY A 236 9.04 -11.79 -16.07
CA GLY A 236 9.05 -10.43 -16.61
C GLY A 236 7.84 -9.59 -16.21
N ASN A 237 6.71 -10.19 -15.80
CA ASN A 237 5.55 -9.44 -15.32
C ASN A 237 5.70 -9.08 -13.83
N ILE A 238 6.58 -8.12 -13.55
CA ILE A 238 7.08 -7.81 -12.20
C ILE A 238 5.94 -7.52 -11.21
N ARG A 239 6.02 -8.14 -10.03
CA ARG A 239 5.09 -7.96 -8.90
C ARG A 239 5.80 -7.33 -7.72
N SER A 240 5.15 -6.38 -7.06
CA SER A 240 5.66 -5.79 -5.81
C SER A 240 5.52 -6.77 -4.65
N ALA A 241 6.62 -7.05 -3.96
CA ALA A 241 6.65 -7.87 -2.76
C ALA A 241 7.57 -7.28 -1.69
N ILE A 242 7.37 -7.72 -0.45
CA ILE A 242 8.28 -7.53 0.69
C ILE A 242 8.37 -8.86 1.45
N THR A 243 9.57 -9.22 1.90
CA THR A 243 9.78 -10.32 2.84
C THR A 243 10.23 -9.74 4.16
N ILE A 244 9.57 -10.07 5.26
CA ILE A 244 9.88 -9.47 6.58
C ILE A 244 10.42 -10.55 7.50
N PHE A 245 11.69 -10.43 7.85
CA PHE A 245 12.42 -11.34 8.75
C PHE A 245 12.18 -10.98 10.23
N PRO A 246 12.70 -11.75 11.20
CA PRO A 246 12.43 -11.52 12.62
C PRO A 246 12.76 -10.08 13.06
N PRO A 247 11.94 -9.48 13.95
CA PRO A 247 12.23 -8.15 14.48
C PRO A 247 13.47 -8.16 15.37
N ARG A 248 14.11 -7.00 15.49
CA ARG A 248 15.18 -6.75 16.45
C ARG A 248 14.67 -7.10 17.86
N THR A 249 15.48 -7.85 18.59
CA THR A 249 15.20 -8.26 19.96
C THR A 249 16.29 -7.72 20.89
N PRO A 250 15.95 -7.10 22.03
CA PRO A 250 16.95 -6.61 22.98
C PRO A 250 17.92 -7.71 23.42
N GLY A 251 19.23 -7.42 23.36
CA GLY A 251 20.29 -8.33 23.81
C GLY A 251 20.63 -9.48 22.84
N ARG A 252 20.06 -9.48 21.64
CA ARG A 252 20.36 -10.45 20.56
C ARG A 252 20.77 -9.69 19.30
N GLY A 253 21.66 -10.26 18.49
CA GLY A 253 22.00 -9.73 17.18
C GLY A 253 20.82 -9.72 16.19
N ASP A 254 21.02 -9.04 15.06
CA ASP A 254 19.98 -8.87 14.04
C ASP A 254 20.16 -9.86 12.87
N PHE A 255 19.06 -10.23 12.22
CA PHE A 255 19.12 -10.68 10.84
C PHE A 255 19.45 -9.49 9.92
N ARG A 256 20.44 -9.62 9.04
CA ARG A 256 20.86 -8.55 8.12
C ARG A 256 21.16 -9.07 6.71
N ILE A 257 20.84 -8.25 5.73
CA ILE A 257 21.30 -8.41 4.35
C ILE A 257 22.29 -7.28 4.09
N TRP A 258 23.53 -7.63 3.79
CA TRP A 258 24.61 -6.64 3.62
C TRP A 258 24.55 -5.98 2.23
N ASN A 259 24.02 -6.69 1.25
CA ASN A 259 23.76 -6.16 -0.08
C ASN A 259 22.76 -5.01 0.01
N THR A 260 23.02 -3.95 -0.76
CA THR A 260 22.10 -2.80 -0.90
C THR A 260 20.82 -3.18 -1.64
N GLN A 261 20.92 -4.11 -2.61
CA GLN A 261 19.81 -4.72 -3.32
C GLN A 261 20.03 -6.22 -3.48
N LEU A 262 18.95 -7.01 -3.63
CA LEU A 262 19.05 -8.47 -3.78
C LEU A 262 19.82 -8.89 -5.03
N ILE A 263 19.67 -8.17 -6.15
CA ILE A 263 20.41 -8.43 -7.38
C ILE A 263 21.22 -7.19 -7.70
N ARG A 264 22.54 -7.35 -7.77
CA ARG A 264 23.51 -6.31 -8.14
C ARG A 264 24.67 -6.93 -8.91
N TYR A 265 25.30 -6.11 -9.75
CA TYR A 265 26.54 -6.47 -10.41
C TYR A 265 27.75 -6.09 -9.56
N ALA A 266 28.79 -6.91 -9.60
CA ALA A 266 30.05 -6.67 -8.93
C ALA A 266 30.84 -5.51 -9.55
N GLY A 267 31.79 -4.97 -8.79
CA GLY A 267 32.74 -3.95 -9.23
C GLY A 267 34.16 -4.32 -8.83
N TYR A 268 35.08 -4.37 -9.79
CA TYR A 268 36.46 -4.81 -9.60
C TYR A 268 37.44 -3.68 -9.87
N ARG A 269 38.13 -3.24 -8.82
CA ARG A 269 39.23 -2.28 -8.95
C ARG A 269 40.37 -2.90 -9.75
N GLN A 270 40.79 -2.21 -10.81
CA GLN A 270 41.88 -2.63 -11.68
C GLN A 270 43.22 -2.04 -11.19
N PRO A 271 44.37 -2.63 -11.60
CA PRO A 271 45.69 -2.12 -11.22
C PRO A 271 45.97 -0.67 -11.65
N ASP A 272 45.34 -0.20 -12.73
CA ASP A 272 45.46 1.16 -13.25
C ASP A 272 44.54 2.19 -12.56
N GLY A 273 43.78 1.75 -11.54
CA GLY A 273 42.83 2.57 -10.81
C GLY A 273 41.44 2.67 -11.43
N SER A 274 41.23 2.11 -12.63
CA SER A 274 39.90 1.97 -13.23
C SER A 274 39.06 0.91 -12.49
N VAL A 275 37.77 0.86 -12.79
CA VAL A 275 36.87 -0.17 -12.23
C VAL A 275 36.16 -0.89 -13.37
N LEU A 276 36.22 -2.22 -13.34
CA LEU A 276 35.46 -3.10 -14.21
C LEU A 276 34.14 -3.47 -13.51
N GLY A 277 33.00 -3.35 -14.21
CA GLY A 277 31.68 -3.62 -13.63
C GLY A 277 31.06 -2.37 -13.01
N ASP A 278 30.43 -2.50 -11.84
CA ASP A 278 29.70 -1.41 -11.16
C ASP A 278 30.54 -0.77 -10.02
N PRO A 279 31.05 0.47 -10.19
CA PRO A 279 31.86 1.13 -9.16
C PRO A 279 31.15 1.33 -7.82
N ALA A 280 29.81 1.38 -7.80
CA ALA A 280 29.06 1.51 -6.55
C ALA A 280 29.16 0.29 -5.65
N ASN A 281 29.60 -0.87 -6.17
CA ASN A 281 29.63 -2.12 -5.43
C ASN A 281 31.05 -2.64 -5.18
N VAL A 282 32.09 -1.84 -5.37
CA VAL A 282 33.49 -2.26 -5.15
C VAL A 282 33.68 -2.79 -3.73
N ASP A 283 33.26 -2.04 -2.72
CA ASP A 283 33.48 -2.41 -1.31
C ASP A 283 32.78 -3.74 -0.93
N VAL A 284 31.53 -3.93 -1.37
CA VAL A 284 30.81 -5.19 -1.12
C VAL A 284 31.37 -6.35 -1.94
N THR A 285 31.89 -6.06 -3.14
CA THR A 285 32.57 -7.06 -3.99
C THR A 285 33.83 -7.56 -3.31
N GLU A 286 34.67 -6.66 -2.80
CA GLU A 286 35.89 -6.99 -2.05
C GLU A 286 35.56 -7.81 -0.81
N LEU A 287 34.49 -7.44 -0.08
CA LEU A 287 34.01 -8.22 1.07
C LEU A 287 33.57 -9.63 0.65
N CYS A 288 32.84 -9.79 -0.45
CA CYS A 288 32.47 -11.11 -0.95
C CYS A 288 33.71 -11.96 -1.30
N VAL A 289 34.73 -11.37 -1.93
CA VAL A 289 35.99 -12.05 -2.24
C VAL A 289 36.72 -12.48 -0.96
N GLN A 290 36.76 -11.62 0.06
CA GLN A 290 37.36 -11.94 1.36
C GLN A 290 36.65 -13.11 2.06
N HIS A 291 35.34 -13.25 1.87
CA HIS A 291 34.54 -14.37 2.37
C HIS A 291 34.59 -15.63 1.47
N GLY A 292 35.44 -15.64 0.43
CA GLY A 292 35.70 -16.82 -0.40
C GLY A 292 34.94 -16.87 -1.73
N TRP A 293 34.25 -15.79 -2.13
CA TRP A 293 33.65 -15.73 -3.47
C TRP A 293 34.73 -15.64 -4.55
N SER A 294 34.63 -16.48 -5.57
CA SER A 294 35.49 -16.44 -6.76
C SER A 294 34.79 -15.68 -7.89
N PRO A 295 35.21 -14.46 -8.22
CA PRO A 295 34.55 -13.65 -9.24
C PRO A 295 34.79 -14.20 -10.65
N GLY A 296 33.82 -13.99 -11.56
CA GLY A 296 33.96 -14.34 -12.98
C GLY A 296 34.86 -13.39 -13.76
N GLY A 297 35.05 -12.16 -13.26
CA GLY A 297 35.83 -11.10 -13.90
C GLY A 297 35.09 -10.38 -15.02
N GLY A 298 33.76 -10.49 -15.09
CA GLY A 298 32.91 -9.85 -16.10
C GLY A 298 32.36 -8.48 -15.70
N ARG A 299 31.86 -7.71 -16.69
CA ARG A 299 31.18 -6.41 -16.46
C ARG A 299 29.83 -6.52 -15.73
N PHE A 300 29.25 -7.71 -15.73
CA PHE A 300 27.87 -7.98 -15.29
C PHE A 300 27.82 -9.25 -14.44
N ASP A 301 28.84 -9.47 -13.60
CA ASP A 301 28.87 -10.60 -12.68
C ASP A 301 27.91 -10.33 -11.52
N VAL A 302 26.91 -11.21 -11.34
CA VAL A 302 25.93 -11.08 -10.27
C VAL A 302 26.59 -11.37 -8.93
N LEU A 303 26.45 -10.46 -7.97
CA LEU A 303 26.95 -10.64 -6.61
C LEU A 303 26.19 -11.75 -5.89
N PRO A 304 26.88 -12.57 -5.07
CA PRO A 304 26.22 -13.42 -4.10
C PRO A 304 25.53 -12.55 -3.03
N LEU A 305 24.56 -13.14 -2.34
CA LEU A 305 23.98 -12.55 -1.15
C LEU A 305 24.91 -12.77 0.04
N LEU A 306 25.20 -11.72 0.78
CA LEU A 306 25.94 -11.75 2.03
C LEU A 306 24.93 -11.57 3.18
N LEU A 307 24.60 -12.68 3.82
CA LEU A 307 23.51 -12.81 4.79
C LEU A 307 24.06 -13.04 6.18
N GLN A 308 23.46 -12.41 7.19
CA GLN A 308 23.91 -12.51 8.57
C GLN A 308 22.75 -12.93 9.46
N GLY A 309 22.99 -13.95 10.29
CA GLY A 309 22.13 -14.36 11.37
C GLY A 309 22.43 -13.62 12.68
N PRO A 310 21.54 -13.72 13.68
CA PRO A 310 21.76 -13.11 14.99
C PRO A 310 23.05 -13.61 15.65
N ASP A 311 23.94 -12.69 16.01
CA ASP A 311 25.20 -12.97 16.70
C ASP A 311 26.19 -13.86 15.92
N GLU A 312 25.97 -14.02 14.61
CA GLU A 312 26.79 -14.82 13.70
C GLU A 312 27.54 -13.92 12.69
N PRO A 313 28.71 -14.34 12.17
CA PRO A 313 29.36 -13.66 11.04
C PRO A 313 28.54 -13.84 9.75
N PRO A 314 28.68 -12.95 8.76
CA PRO A 314 27.95 -13.08 7.51
C PRO A 314 28.47 -14.25 6.64
N GLU A 315 27.54 -14.91 5.96
CA GLU A 315 27.75 -16.05 5.07
C GLU A 315 27.34 -15.72 3.62
N LEU A 316 28.02 -16.35 2.66
CA LEU A 316 27.81 -16.14 1.23
C LEU A 316 26.84 -17.15 0.62
N PHE A 317 25.88 -16.64 -0.14
CA PHE A 317 24.92 -17.43 -0.88
C PHE A 317 24.84 -16.98 -2.34
N PRO A 318 25.47 -17.72 -3.28
CA PRO A 318 25.33 -17.45 -4.71
C PRO A 318 23.86 -17.57 -5.15
N LEU A 319 23.36 -16.57 -5.88
CA LEU A 319 22.01 -16.63 -6.43
C LEU A 319 21.94 -17.67 -7.56
N PRO A 320 20.91 -18.53 -7.59
CA PRO A 320 20.67 -19.43 -8.72
C PRO A 320 20.46 -18.60 -10.00
N PRO A 321 21.23 -18.84 -11.08
CA PRO A 321 21.17 -18.03 -12.31
C PRO A 321 19.77 -17.96 -12.93
N GLU A 322 18.97 -19.01 -12.80
CA GLU A 322 17.59 -19.10 -13.30
C GLU A 322 16.61 -18.13 -12.61
N LEU A 323 16.96 -17.61 -11.43
CA LEU A 323 16.17 -16.61 -10.72
C LEU A 323 16.50 -15.18 -11.17
N VAL A 324 17.64 -14.98 -11.83
CA VAL A 324 18.13 -13.66 -12.25
C VAL A 324 17.74 -13.41 -13.70
N LEU A 325 16.59 -12.78 -13.90
CA LEU A 325 16.16 -12.33 -15.22
C LEU A 325 16.94 -11.08 -15.65
N GLU A 326 17.77 -11.20 -16.68
CA GLU A 326 18.48 -10.09 -17.31
C GLU A 326 17.85 -9.70 -18.65
N VAL A 327 17.89 -8.41 -18.98
CA VAL A 327 17.45 -7.85 -20.26
C VAL A 327 18.67 -7.36 -21.02
N PRO A 328 19.06 -8.00 -22.13
CA PRO A 328 20.06 -7.47 -23.07
C PRO A 328 19.57 -6.15 -23.68
N LEU A 329 20.42 -5.13 -23.74
CA LEU A 329 20.03 -3.82 -24.21
C LEU A 329 20.30 -3.64 -25.70
N GLN A 330 19.29 -3.14 -26.41
CA GLN A 330 19.29 -2.86 -27.84
C GLN A 330 18.50 -1.59 -28.15
N HIS A 331 18.89 -0.87 -29.20
CA HIS A 331 18.22 0.34 -29.65
C HIS A 331 17.28 0.06 -30.83
N PRO A 332 16.09 0.70 -30.92
CA PRO A 332 15.18 0.51 -32.06
C PRO A 332 15.74 0.98 -33.40
N THR A 333 16.65 1.97 -33.40
CA THR A 333 17.19 2.59 -34.62
C THR A 333 18.71 2.57 -34.73
N LEU A 334 19.43 2.37 -33.61
CA LEU A 334 20.90 2.43 -33.56
C LEU A 334 21.41 0.99 -33.43
N ALA A 335 21.53 0.28 -34.55
CA ALA A 335 21.86 -1.14 -34.56
C ALA A 335 23.15 -1.48 -33.79
N TRP A 336 24.15 -0.60 -33.83
CA TRP A 336 25.42 -0.75 -33.12
C TRP A 336 25.27 -0.80 -31.59
N PHE A 337 24.13 -0.38 -31.02
CA PHE A 337 23.94 -0.34 -29.57
C PHE A 337 24.03 -1.74 -28.95
N ALA A 338 23.54 -2.77 -29.65
CA ALA A 338 23.63 -4.16 -29.20
C ALA A 338 25.08 -4.66 -29.10
N GLU A 339 26.00 -4.09 -29.89
CA GLU A 339 27.43 -4.43 -29.89
C GLU A 339 28.13 -3.98 -28.61
N LEU A 340 27.53 -3.06 -27.83
CA LEU A 340 28.07 -2.63 -26.53
C LEU A 340 28.00 -3.75 -25.47
N GLY A 341 27.24 -4.81 -25.74
CA GLY A 341 27.11 -5.99 -24.88
C GLY A 341 26.48 -5.68 -23.51
N LEU A 342 25.67 -4.63 -23.44
CA LEU A 342 25.03 -4.17 -22.20
C LEU A 342 23.83 -5.04 -21.85
N ARG A 343 23.62 -5.21 -20.55
CA ARG A 343 22.44 -5.87 -19.98
C ARG A 343 22.11 -5.28 -18.63
N TRP A 344 20.88 -5.46 -18.17
CA TRP A 344 20.48 -5.10 -16.81
C TRP A 344 19.48 -6.09 -16.24
N TYR A 345 19.54 -6.37 -14.93
CA TYR A 345 18.59 -7.25 -14.26
C TYR A 345 17.21 -6.59 -14.17
N ALA A 346 16.15 -7.40 -14.22
CA ALA A 346 14.77 -6.93 -14.30
C ALA A 346 14.19 -6.44 -12.97
N LEU A 347 14.73 -6.91 -11.83
CA LEU A 347 14.10 -6.77 -10.51
C LEU A 347 14.84 -5.76 -9.60
N PRO A 348 14.30 -4.55 -9.37
CA PRO A 348 14.85 -3.60 -8.39
C PRO A 348 14.35 -3.94 -6.98
N ALA A 349 15.11 -4.75 -6.24
CA ALA A 349 14.77 -5.17 -4.88
C ALA A 349 15.73 -4.56 -3.85
N VAL A 350 15.31 -3.54 -3.10
CA VAL A 350 16.08 -2.93 -2.00
C VAL A 350 16.12 -3.89 -0.82
N SER A 351 17.30 -4.11 -0.23
CA SER A 351 17.48 -5.14 0.81
C SER A 351 18.09 -4.67 2.13
N ASN A 352 18.67 -3.47 2.20
CA ASN A 352 19.38 -2.98 3.38
C ASN A 352 18.62 -1.93 4.22
N MET A 353 17.33 -1.72 3.96
CA MET A 353 16.51 -0.82 4.76
C MET A 353 15.86 -1.53 5.95
N LEU A 354 15.69 -0.79 7.05
CA LEU A 354 14.96 -1.22 8.24
C LEU A 354 13.50 -0.80 8.10
N LEU A 355 12.58 -1.73 8.35
CA LEU A 355 11.16 -1.43 8.45
C LEU A 355 10.80 -1.18 9.92
N GLU A 356 10.12 -0.07 10.20
CA GLU A 356 9.63 0.27 11.53
C GLU A 356 8.09 0.25 11.54
N ILE A 357 7.49 -0.56 12.42
CA ILE A 357 6.03 -0.63 12.61
C ILE A 357 5.73 -0.60 14.11
N GLY A 358 5.06 0.45 14.58
CA GLY A 358 4.55 0.53 15.96
C GLY A 358 5.65 0.40 17.02
N GLY A 359 6.84 0.96 16.77
CA GLY A 359 8.00 0.86 17.66
C GLY A 359 8.82 -0.43 17.52
N LEU A 360 8.33 -1.43 16.78
CA LEU A 360 9.15 -2.60 16.41
C LEU A 360 10.02 -2.28 15.20
N GLU A 361 11.24 -2.77 15.22
CA GLU A 361 12.22 -2.62 14.16
C GLU A 361 12.47 -3.97 13.49
N PHE A 362 12.44 -4.00 12.15
CA PHE A 362 12.70 -5.17 11.31
C PHE A 362 13.93 -4.86 10.44
N PRO A 363 15.15 -5.24 10.89
CA PRO A 363 16.41 -4.87 10.24
C PRO A 363 16.63 -5.52 8.86
N ALA A 364 15.95 -6.63 8.59
CA ALA A 364 15.93 -7.28 7.29
C ALA A 364 14.49 -7.35 6.76
N ALA A 365 14.16 -6.45 5.83
CA ALA A 365 12.85 -6.39 5.21
C ALA A 365 12.95 -6.06 3.71
N PRO A 366 13.60 -6.91 2.88
CA PRO A 366 13.79 -6.60 1.47
C PRO A 366 12.47 -6.47 0.72
N PHE A 367 12.38 -5.47 -0.14
CA PHE A 367 11.19 -5.17 -0.93
C PHE A 367 11.53 -4.75 -2.36
N ASN A 368 10.58 -4.96 -3.27
CA ASN A 368 10.74 -4.58 -4.66
C ASN A 368 9.50 -3.87 -5.24
N GLY A 369 9.77 -3.06 -6.26
CA GLY A 369 8.79 -2.64 -7.25
C GLY A 369 9.22 -3.10 -8.63
N TRP A 370 8.94 -2.29 -9.64
CA TRP A 370 9.53 -2.39 -10.97
C TRP A 370 10.29 -1.10 -11.30
N TYR A 371 11.17 -1.18 -12.30
CA TYR A 371 12.02 -0.07 -12.68
C TYR A 371 11.24 1.09 -13.30
N MET A 372 11.65 2.30 -12.97
CA MET A 372 11.52 3.46 -13.85
C MET A 372 12.75 3.53 -14.75
N SER A 373 12.57 3.75 -16.07
CA SER A 373 13.65 3.64 -17.05
C SER A 373 14.88 4.49 -16.75
N SER A 374 14.69 5.69 -16.19
CA SER A 374 15.76 6.61 -15.85
C SER A 374 16.66 6.12 -14.70
N GLU A 375 16.20 5.16 -13.89
CA GLU A 375 17.07 4.51 -12.90
C GLU A 375 18.18 3.70 -13.59
N ILE A 376 17.85 3.00 -14.68
CA ILE A 376 18.83 2.25 -15.45
C ILE A 376 19.56 3.18 -16.42
N GLY A 377 18.80 3.83 -17.31
CA GLY A 377 19.35 4.61 -18.41
C GLY A 377 20.17 5.78 -17.93
N THR A 378 19.60 6.64 -17.07
CA THR A 378 20.30 7.84 -16.60
C THR A 378 21.25 7.52 -15.44
N ARG A 379 20.78 6.86 -14.37
CA ARG A 379 21.60 6.68 -13.17
C ARG A 379 22.64 5.57 -13.32
N ASN A 380 22.20 4.35 -13.62
CA ASN A 380 23.13 3.21 -13.63
C ASN A 380 24.11 3.26 -14.81
N LEU A 381 23.62 3.57 -16.01
CA LEU A 381 24.44 3.55 -17.23
C LEU A 381 25.17 4.87 -17.46
N CYS A 382 24.54 6.02 -17.24
CA CYS A 382 25.12 7.31 -17.62
C CYS A 382 25.88 8.05 -16.51
N ASP A 383 25.61 7.81 -15.21
CA ASP A 383 26.34 8.52 -14.15
C ASP A 383 27.85 8.21 -14.24
N SER A 384 28.68 9.24 -14.09
CA SER A 384 30.14 9.15 -14.24
C SER A 384 30.81 8.30 -13.16
N HIS A 385 30.15 8.12 -12.02
CA HIS A 385 30.59 7.28 -10.90
C HIS A 385 29.96 5.88 -10.94
N ARG A 386 29.30 5.53 -12.05
CA ARG A 386 28.69 4.22 -12.33
C ARG A 386 29.29 3.64 -13.60
N TYR A 387 28.49 3.14 -14.55
CA TYR A 387 29.02 2.57 -15.79
C TYR A 387 29.54 3.63 -16.80
N ASN A 388 29.26 4.91 -16.58
CA ASN A 388 29.80 6.05 -17.34
C ASN A 388 29.76 5.87 -18.88
N LEU A 389 28.61 5.44 -19.40
CA LEU A 389 28.43 5.05 -20.80
C LEU A 389 28.34 6.25 -21.77
N LEU A 390 28.03 7.46 -21.27
CA LEU A 390 27.73 8.63 -22.10
C LEU A 390 28.80 8.95 -23.16
N PRO A 391 30.12 8.96 -22.85
CA PRO A 391 31.13 9.31 -23.84
C PRO A 391 31.17 8.34 -25.03
N GLU A 392 31.06 7.03 -24.78
CA GLU A 392 31.11 6.02 -25.84
C GLU A 392 29.89 6.11 -26.76
N VAL A 393 28.70 6.25 -26.18
CA VAL A 393 27.45 6.42 -26.95
C VAL A 393 27.52 7.68 -27.81
N ALA A 394 28.00 8.80 -27.26
CA ALA A 394 28.10 10.05 -28.01
C ALA A 394 29.06 9.96 -29.20
N LEU A 395 30.19 9.26 -29.02
CA LEU A 395 31.16 9.01 -30.10
C LEU A 395 30.55 8.13 -31.21
N ARG A 396 29.84 7.05 -30.86
CA ARG A 396 29.17 6.18 -31.84
C ARG A 396 27.99 6.86 -32.55
N MET A 397 27.39 7.87 -31.93
CA MET A 397 26.39 8.74 -32.55
C MET A 397 27.01 9.84 -33.44
N GLY A 398 28.34 10.01 -33.46
CA GLY A 398 29.01 11.08 -34.21
C GLY A 398 28.77 12.48 -33.63
N LEU A 399 28.50 12.60 -32.32
CA LEU A 399 28.28 13.88 -31.65
C LEU A 399 29.61 14.57 -31.32
N ASP A 400 29.64 15.90 -31.36
CA ASP A 400 30.80 16.67 -30.94
C ASP A 400 30.90 16.71 -29.41
N THR A 401 31.78 15.88 -28.85
CA THR A 401 32.01 15.75 -27.39
C THR A 401 32.96 16.80 -26.82
N ARG A 402 33.57 17.65 -27.66
CA ARG A 402 34.62 18.61 -27.24
C ARG A 402 34.05 19.83 -26.52
N THR A 403 32.80 20.19 -26.79
CA THR A 403 32.13 21.34 -26.19
C THR A 403 30.80 20.94 -25.55
N THR A 404 30.50 21.49 -24.37
CA THR A 404 29.23 21.27 -23.68
C THR A 404 28.05 21.92 -24.42
N SER A 405 28.29 22.98 -25.21
CA SER A 405 27.26 23.68 -25.97
C SER A 405 26.63 22.87 -27.09
N SER A 406 27.23 21.75 -27.51
CA SER A 406 26.64 20.83 -28.49
C SER A 406 25.48 20.01 -27.93
N LEU A 407 25.31 20.03 -26.59
CA LEU A 407 24.34 19.25 -25.83
C LEU A 407 24.47 17.74 -26.08
N TRP A 408 25.70 17.27 -26.31
CA TRP A 408 25.95 15.87 -26.62
C TRP A 408 25.54 14.93 -25.49
N LYS A 409 25.69 15.35 -24.23
CA LYS A 409 25.31 14.56 -23.05
C LYS A 409 23.81 14.33 -23.01
N ASP A 410 23.02 15.39 -23.24
CA ASP A 410 21.57 15.36 -23.27
C ASP A 410 21.07 14.41 -24.37
N LYS A 411 21.60 14.56 -25.60
CA LYS A 411 21.28 13.71 -26.74
C LYS A 411 21.60 12.24 -26.47
N ALA A 412 22.81 11.94 -26.00
CA ALA A 412 23.22 10.57 -25.69
C ALA A 412 22.39 9.96 -24.54
N ALA A 413 22.11 10.72 -23.48
CA ALA A 413 21.31 10.25 -22.34
C ALA A 413 19.87 9.87 -22.75
N VAL A 414 19.28 10.63 -23.67
CA VAL A 414 17.95 10.33 -24.23
C VAL A 414 17.98 8.99 -24.98
N GLU A 415 18.93 8.78 -25.90
CA GLU A 415 19.01 7.52 -26.66
C GLU A 415 19.30 6.31 -25.76
N VAL A 416 20.09 6.46 -24.69
CA VAL A 416 20.29 5.38 -23.70
C VAL A 416 18.97 5.02 -22.99
N ASN A 417 18.15 6.02 -22.63
CA ASN A 417 16.84 5.77 -22.03
C ASN A 417 15.86 5.12 -23.02
N VAL A 418 15.90 5.52 -24.30
CA VAL A 418 15.14 4.87 -25.38
C VAL A 418 15.55 3.41 -25.53
N ALA A 419 16.85 3.11 -25.53
CA ALA A 419 17.36 1.73 -25.57
C ALA A 419 16.80 0.89 -24.41
N VAL A 420 16.86 1.40 -23.18
CA VAL A 420 16.36 0.71 -21.98
C VAL A 420 14.87 0.40 -22.10
N LEU A 421 14.04 1.40 -22.40
CA LEU A 421 12.60 1.22 -22.55
C LEU A 421 12.26 0.20 -23.64
N HIS A 422 12.85 0.38 -24.82
CA HIS A 422 12.64 -0.52 -25.96
C HIS A 422 13.03 -1.97 -25.63
N SER A 423 14.18 -2.17 -24.98
CA SER A 423 14.69 -3.50 -24.65
C SER A 423 13.77 -4.24 -23.69
N TYR A 424 13.32 -3.56 -22.64
CA TYR A 424 12.38 -4.14 -21.67
C TYR A 424 11.02 -4.45 -22.31
N GLN A 425 10.53 -3.58 -23.19
CA GLN A 425 9.29 -3.83 -23.94
C GLN A 425 9.40 -5.05 -24.87
N VAL A 426 10.49 -5.17 -25.63
CA VAL A 426 10.73 -6.33 -26.52
C VAL A 426 10.87 -7.62 -25.71
N ALA A 427 11.56 -7.56 -24.56
CA ALA A 427 11.70 -8.67 -23.64
C ALA A 427 10.42 -8.99 -22.83
N LYS A 428 9.35 -8.19 -22.98
CA LYS A 428 8.09 -8.30 -22.22
C LYS A 428 8.29 -8.23 -20.71
N VAL A 429 9.22 -7.38 -20.28
CA VAL A 429 9.52 -7.11 -18.87
C VAL A 429 8.91 -5.78 -18.46
N THR A 430 8.21 -5.77 -17.32
CA THR A 430 7.57 -4.57 -16.77
C THR A 430 8.59 -3.46 -16.51
N ILE A 431 8.35 -2.30 -17.12
CA ILE A 431 9.10 -1.06 -16.90
C ILE A 431 8.14 0.12 -17.09
N VAL A 432 8.44 1.26 -16.49
CA VAL A 432 7.68 2.51 -16.70
C VAL A 432 8.64 3.64 -17.10
N ASP A 433 8.19 4.52 -17.99
CA ASP A 433 8.93 5.75 -18.27
C ASP A 433 8.67 6.81 -17.19
N HIS A 434 9.55 7.80 -17.11
CA HIS A 434 9.51 8.81 -16.06
C HIS A 434 8.36 9.82 -16.21
N HIS A 435 7.78 10.01 -17.40
CA HIS A 435 6.61 10.87 -17.59
C HIS A 435 5.37 10.18 -17.02
N ALA A 436 5.10 8.95 -17.42
CA ALA A 436 3.95 8.18 -16.90
C ALA A 436 4.04 7.96 -15.38
N ALA A 437 5.24 7.69 -14.85
CA ALA A 437 5.47 7.53 -13.42
C ALA A 437 5.12 8.79 -12.62
N THR A 438 5.51 9.96 -13.12
CA THR A 438 5.27 11.24 -12.43
C THR A 438 3.83 11.73 -12.55
N GLU A 439 3.15 11.52 -13.68
CA GLU A 439 1.71 11.74 -13.79
C GLU A 439 0.92 10.88 -12.80
N SER A 440 1.29 9.60 -12.70
CA SER A 440 0.71 8.69 -11.73
C SER A 440 0.95 9.13 -10.28
N PHE A 441 2.09 9.75 -9.99
CA PHE A 441 2.40 10.26 -8.67
C PHE A 441 1.54 11.47 -8.29
N VAL A 442 1.30 12.40 -9.22
CA VAL A 442 0.40 13.55 -8.97
C VAL A 442 -1.00 13.07 -8.61
N LYS A 443 -1.53 12.09 -9.36
CA LYS A 443 -2.82 11.46 -9.01
C LYS A 443 -2.80 10.78 -7.64
N HIS A 444 -1.69 10.17 -7.24
CA HIS A 444 -1.53 9.64 -5.89
C HIS A 444 -1.60 10.78 -4.86
N MET A 445 -0.84 11.86 -5.05
CA MET A 445 -0.80 13.01 -4.14
C MET A 445 -2.19 13.65 -3.96
N GLU A 446 -2.95 13.84 -5.04
CA GLU A 446 -4.34 14.32 -4.99
C GLU A 446 -5.24 13.41 -4.14
N ASN A 447 -5.13 12.09 -4.33
CA ASN A 447 -5.88 11.12 -3.53
C ASN A 447 -5.50 11.16 -2.06
N GLU A 448 -4.21 11.33 -1.74
CA GLU A 448 -3.72 11.42 -0.38
C GLU A 448 -4.18 12.70 0.33
N LEU A 449 -4.14 13.84 -0.36
CA LEU A 449 -4.67 15.12 0.13
C LEU A 449 -6.16 15.00 0.45
N ARG A 450 -6.95 14.43 -0.47
CA ARG A 450 -8.38 14.19 -0.25
C ARG A 450 -8.67 13.20 0.87
N THR A 451 -7.83 12.18 1.04
CA THR A 451 -8.08 11.08 1.99
C THR A 451 -7.61 11.42 3.41
N ARG A 452 -6.44 12.03 3.55
CA ARG A 452 -5.77 12.25 4.85
C ARG A 452 -5.11 13.62 5.01
N GLY A 453 -5.33 14.56 4.08
CA GLY A 453 -4.86 15.94 4.21
C GLY A 453 -3.36 16.16 4.01
N GLY A 454 -2.62 15.17 3.49
CA GLY A 454 -1.18 15.31 3.27
C GLY A 454 -0.54 14.11 2.57
N CYS A 455 0.60 14.35 1.93
CA CYS A 455 1.43 13.33 1.29
C CYS A 455 2.92 13.66 1.53
N PRO A 456 3.67 12.87 2.33
CA PRO A 456 5.09 13.11 2.53
C PRO A 456 5.83 12.91 1.20
N ALA A 457 6.59 13.90 0.76
CA ALA A 457 7.30 13.83 -0.51
C ALA A 457 8.62 14.60 -0.46
N ASP A 458 9.69 13.94 -0.87
CA ASP A 458 11.03 14.51 -0.99
C ASP A 458 11.25 14.91 -2.46
N TRP A 459 11.03 16.19 -2.78
CA TRP A 459 11.04 16.70 -4.15
C TRP A 459 12.32 16.33 -4.91
N VAL A 460 13.48 16.34 -4.23
CA VAL A 460 14.79 16.00 -4.81
C VAL A 460 14.85 14.57 -5.34
N TRP A 461 14.07 13.66 -4.75
CA TRP A 461 14.00 12.26 -5.16
C TRP A 461 12.82 11.96 -6.09
N ILE A 462 11.73 12.72 -5.99
CA ILE A 462 10.54 12.51 -6.82
C ILE A 462 10.74 13.04 -8.24
N VAL A 463 11.47 14.16 -8.41
CA VAL A 463 11.78 14.69 -9.74
C VAL A 463 12.77 13.76 -10.46
N PRO A 464 12.45 13.29 -11.67
CA PRO A 464 13.33 12.40 -12.42
C PRO A 464 14.69 13.07 -12.75
N PRO A 465 15.77 12.29 -12.87
CA PRO A 465 17.12 12.81 -13.13
C PRO A 465 17.32 13.31 -14.57
N ILE A 466 16.32 13.15 -15.43
CA ILE A 466 16.28 13.66 -16.81
C ILE A 466 14.90 14.26 -17.05
N SER A 467 14.84 15.30 -17.89
CA SER A 467 13.57 15.95 -18.26
C SER A 467 12.79 16.60 -17.08
N GLY A 468 13.47 17.03 -16.02
CA GLY A 468 12.86 17.50 -14.77
C GLY A 468 11.64 18.41 -14.95
N SER A 469 11.83 19.62 -15.48
CA SER A 469 10.73 20.59 -15.68
C SER A 469 9.69 20.22 -16.74
N LEU A 470 9.94 19.15 -17.52
CA LEU A 470 8.97 18.57 -18.44
C LEU A 470 8.03 17.57 -17.75
N THR A 471 8.22 17.33 -16.45
CA THR A 471 7.35 16.48 -15.64
C THR A 471 6.48 17.32 -14.70
N PRO A 472 5.25 16.90 -14.39
CA PRO A 472 4.34 17.69 -13.58
C PRO A 472 4.82 17.84 -12.12
N VAL A 473 5.60 16.87 -11.61
CA VAL A 473 6.13 16.89 -10.25
C VAL A 473 7.14 18.00 -9.98
N PHE A 474 7.81 18.52 -11.02
CA PHE A 474 8.74 19.64 -10.85
C PHE A 474 8.02 20.91 -10.38
N HIS A 475 6.81 21.15 -10.87
CA HIS A 475 6.01 22.34 -10.58
C HIS A 475 5.13 22.20 -9.34
N GLN A 476 5.15 21.03 -8.69
CA GLN A 476 4.37 20.74 -7.50
C GLN A 476 5.20 21.02 -6.25
N GLU A 477 4.77 21.97 -5.42
CA GLU A 477 5.33 22.16 -4.08
C GLU A 477 5.02 20.95 -3.20
N MET A 478 6.02 20.48 -2.46
CA MET A 478 5.96 19.27 -1.65
C MET A 478 6.51 19.54 -0.26
N VAL A 479 5.94 18.88 0.75
CA VAL A 479 6.44 18.92 2.12
C VAL A 479 7.08 17.58 2.43
N ASN A 480 8.35 17.60 2.83
CA ASN A 480 9.08 16.42 3.26
C ASN A 480 8.96 16.27 4.78
N TYR A 481 8.31 15.20 5.22
CA TYR A 481 8.15 14.87 6.63
C TYR A 481 8.09 13.34 6.80
N GLN A 482 8.41 12.87 8.00
CA GLN A 482 8.39 11.45 8.32
C GLN A 482 7.13 11.09 9.10
N LEU A 483 6.55 9.95 8.73
CA LEU A 483 5.44 9.32 9.44
C LEU A 483 5.89 7.92 9.87
N CYS A 484 5.16 7.29 10.79
CA CYS A 484 5.29 5.86 11.09
C CYS A 484 4.00 5.13 10.69
N PRO A 485 4.05 3.88 10.21
CA PRO A 485 5.23 3.06 9.88
C PRO A 485 6.12 3.65 8.76
N THR A 486 7.39 3.25 8.70
CA THR A 486 8.36 3.79 7.73
C THR A 486 9.52 2.84 7.41
N PHE A 487 10.23 3.13 6.32
CA PHE A 487 11.52 2.53 6.00
C PHE A 487 12.66 3.49 6.37
N ARG A 488 13.65 3.01 7.12
CA ARG A 488 14.83 3.76 7.55
C ARG A 488 16.10 3.18 6.95
N TYR A 489 17.09 4.03 6.71
CA TYR A 489 18.44 3.55 6.40
C TYR A 489 19.12 3.02 7.66
N GLN A 490 20.06 2.10 7.48
CA GLN A 490 20.81 1.47 8.55
C GLN A 490 22.30 1.79 8.44
N VAL A 491 22.96 1.90 9.59
CA VAL A 491 24.42 2.01 9.67
C VAL A 491 25.02 0.60 9.58
N GLY A 492 26.18 0.46 8.92
CA GLY A 492 26.97 -0.78 8.93
C GLY A 492 26.69 -1.79 7.81
N THR A 493 25.87 -1.45 6.81
CA THR A 493 25.94 -2.11 5.48
C THR A 493 26.87 -1.26 4.58
N ALA A 494 27.58 -1.86 3.61
CA ALA A 494 28.55 -1.18 2.75
C ALA A 494 28.14 0.27 2.36
N PRO A 495 29.06 1.25 2.41
CA PRO A 495 28.71 2.68 2.40
C PRO A 495 27.90 3.06 1.16
N HIS A 496 26.77 3.75 1.38
CA HIS A 496 25.95 4.30 0.32
C HIS A 496 26.62 5.60 -0.20
N PRO A 497 26.82 5.80 -1.50
CA PRO A 497 27.54 6.98 -2.03
C PRO A 497 26.82 8.34 -1.83
N HIS A 498 25.64 8.36 -1.21
CA HIS A 498 24.80 9.56 -1.06
C HIS A 498 24.19 9.72 0.35
N SER A 499 24.79 9.13 1.39
CA SER A 499 24.39 9.45 2.77
C SER A 499 24.74 10.91 3.07
N PRO A 500 23.78 11.78 3.44
CA PRO A 500 24.12 13.11 3.92
C PRO A 500 24.97 12.99 5.21
N PRO A 501 25.93 13.90 5.45
CA PRO A 501 26.67 13.92 6.70
C PRO A 501 25.69 14.08 7.87
N GLN A 502 25.76 13.15 8.84
CA GLN A 502 25.03 13.27 10.09
C GLN A 502 25.60 14.47 10.87
N PRO A 503 24.77 15.26 11.57
CA PRO A 503 25.27 16.27 12.47
C PRO A 503 26.06 15.58 13.59
N HIS A 504 27.32 15.96 13.76
CA HIS A 504 28.10 15.57 14.92
C HIS A 504 27.39 16.06 16.18
N SER A 505 27.14 15.13 17.11
CA SER A 505 26.69 15.41 18.48
C SER A 505 27.67 16.30 19.23
#